data_AF-A0A1H9RGA7-F1
#
_entry.id   AF-A0A1H9RGA7-F1
#
_cell.length_a   1.000
_cell.length_b   1.000
_cell.length_c   1.000
_cell.angle_alpha   90.00
_cell.angle_beta   90.00
_cell.angle_gamma   90.00
#
_symmetry.space_group_name_H-M   'P 1'
#
loop_
_entity.id
_entity.type
_entity.pdbx_description
1 polymer ?
#
loop_
_entity_poly.entity_id
_entity_poly.type
_entity_poly.pdbx_seq_one_letter_code
_entity_poly.pdbx_strand_id
1 'polypeptide(L)'
;MYLITESGLNDKAPYDPALLAFFHEGVEIRNPYLSPCGRHEVDPVVAYGFEEVWTGGDCRALDLALPDGCVLRLTNEDGLCIPDPDEWESAIIGRLSSNHDEIAWCVLGEVPPTTGR
;
A
#
# COMPACT_ATOMS: atom_id res chain seq x y z
N MET A 1 1.35 -3.52 -19.53
CA MET A 1 0.54 -4.68 -19.97
C MET A 1 -0.13 -5.21 -18.72
N TYR A 2 -1.36 -4.78 -18.44
CA TYR A 2 -2.08 -5.17 -17.23
C TYR A 2 -2.54 -6.62 -17.41
N LEU A 3 -2.09 -7.53 -16.54
CA LEU A 3 -2.53 -8.91 -16.50
C LEU A 3 -3.96 -8.93 -15.93
N ILE A 4 -4.94 -8.86 -16.82
CA ILE A 4 -6.35 -8.99 -16.48
C ILE A 4 -6.59 -10.45 -16.12
N THR A 5 -6.77 -10.76 -14.85
CA THR A 5 -7.32 -12.05 -14.40
C THR A 5 -8.85 -11.99 -14.43
N GLU A 6 -9.48 -13.05 -14.93
CA GLU A 6 -10.93 -13.19 -15.23
C GLU A 6 -11.87 -13.16 -14.00
N SER A 7 -11.42 -12.67 -12.84
CA SER A 7 -12.18 -12.70 -11.58
C SER A 7 -12.95 -11.41 -11.26
N GLY A 8 -12.90 -10.39 -12.12
CA GLY A 8 -13.67 -9.14 -11.93
C GLY A 8 -13.29 -8.33 -10.68
N LEU A 9 -12.08 -8.53 -10.16
CA LEU A 9 -11.58 -7.93 -8.92
C LEU A 9 -10.35 -7.02 -9.17
N ASN A 10 -10.27 -6.42 -10.35
CA ASN A 10 -9.11 -5.62 -10.81
C ASN A 10 -9.39 -4.10 -10.87
N ASP A 11 -10.53 -3.64 -10.36
CA ASP A 11 -10.86 -2.22 -10.50
C ASP A 11 -10.42 -1.45 -9.26
N LYS A 12 -9.55 -0.46 -9.49
CA LYS A 12 -9.27 0.67 -8.60
C LYS A 12 -10.48 0.95 -7.71
N ALA A 13 -10.35 0.71 -6.41
CA ALA A 13 -11.43 0.95 -5.47
C ALA A 13 -11.30 2.37 -4.90
N PRO A 14 -12.41 3.06 -4.58
CA PRO A 14 -12.34 4.21 -3.71
C PRO A 14 -11.66 3.78 -2.39
N TYR A 15 -10.80 4.65 -1.84
CA TYR A 15 -10.05 4.32 -0.63
C TYR A 15 -10.99 3.82 0.49
N ASP A 16 -10.77 2.59 0.92
CA ASP A 16 -11.47 1.98 2.05
C ASP A 16 -10.46 1.69 3.17
N PRO A 17 -10.52 2.40 4.32
CA PRO A 17 -9.60 2.15 5.43
C PRO A 17 -9.75 0.74 6.01
N ALA A 18 -10.90 0.06 5.88
CA ALA A 18 -11.04 -1.31 6.34
C ALA A 18 -10.20 -2.31 5.52
N LEU A 19 -9.84 -1.93 4.29
CA LEU A 19 -9.03 -2.73 3.38
C LEU A 19 -7.59 -2.25 3.32
N LEU A 20 -7.36 -0.94 3.25
CA LEU A 20 -6.07 -0.35 2.90
C LEU A 20 -5.38 0.39 4.06
N ALA A 21 -6.03 0.53 5.21
CA ALA A 21 -5.36 1.00 6.41
C ALA A 21 -4.83 -0.19 7.24
N PHE A 22 -3.85 0.08 8.08
CA PHE A 22 -3.33 -0.87 9.06
C PHE A 22 -3.12 -0.16 10.41
N PHE A 23 -3.02 -0.94 11.48
CA PHE A 23 -2.74 -0.39 12.80
C PHE A 23 -1.27 -0.57 13.14
N HIS A 24 -0.61 0.52 13.52
CA HIS A 24 0.75 0.51 14.06
C HIS A 24 0.75 1.17 15.44
N GLU A 25 1.21 0.45 16.47
CA GLU A 25 1.23 0.91 17.87
C GLU A 25 -0.12 1.49 18.37
N GLY A 26 -1.23 0.95 17.88
CA GLY A 26 -2.59 1.38 18.25
C GLY A 26 -3.12 2.61 17.49
N VAL A 27 -2.39 3.11 16.49
CA VAL A 27 -2.83 4.19 15.60
C VAL A 27 -3.16 3.62 14.22
N GLU A 28 -4.29 4.06 13.65
CA GLU A 28 -4.66 3.74 12.26
C GLU A 28 -3.77 4.53 11.30
N ILE A 29 -2.96 3.82 10.53
CA ILE A 29 -2.11 4.36 9.48
C ILE A 29 -2.81 4.17 8.15
N ARG A 30 -3.10 5.29 7.49
CA ARG A 30 -3.73 5.32 6.17
C ARG A 30 -2.74 5.46 5.03
N ASN A 31 -1.63 6.13 5.31
CA ASN A 31 -0.55 6.37 4.35
C ASN A 31 0.78 5.94 4.99
N PRO A 32 1.44 4.89 4.46
CA PRO A 32 2.72 4.40 4.98
C PRO A 32 3.90 5.36 4.83
N TYR A 33 3.80 6.37 3.96
CA TYR A 33 4.85 7.39 3.79
C TYR A 33 4.67 8.58 4.72
N LEU A 34 3.58 8.63 5.50
CA LEU A 34 3.35 9.67 6.49
C LEU A 34 3.40 9.09 7.89
N SER A 35 4.00 9.82 8.81
CA SER A 35 3.98 9.58 10.26
C SER A 35 2.56 9.37 10.80
N PRO A 36 2.37 8.76 11.99
CA PRO A 36 1.04 8.49 12.54
C PRO A 36 0.17 9.74 12.75
N CYS A 37 0.79 10.92 12.87
CA CYS A 37 0.09 12.20 12.96
C CYS A 37 -0.25 12.83 11.59
N GLY A 38 0.18 12.21 10.49
CA GLY A 38 -0.06 12.64 9.11
C GLY A 38 0.71 13.88 8.66
N ARG A 39 1.70 14.35 9.43
CA ARG A 39 2.37 15.66 9.19
C ARG A 39 3.79 15.59 8.67
N HIS A 40 4.47 14.49 8.95
CA HIS A 40 5.87 14.29 8.59
C HIS A 40 5.96 13.08 7.67
N GLU A 41 6.77 13.18 6.64
CA GLU A 41 7.15 12.05 5.81
C GLU A 41 8.07 11.10 6.59
N VAL A 42 7.89 9.79 6.36
CA VAL A 42 8.64 8.72 7.00
C VAL A 42 8.95 7.62 5.98
N ASP A 43 10.02 6.88 6.25
CA ASP A 43 10.31 5.64 5.51
C ASP A 43 9.40 4.51 6.03
N PRO A 44 8.52 3.91 5.19
CA PRO A 44 7.65 2.81 5.60
C PRO A 44 8.41 1.59 6.15
N VAL A 45 9.63 1.34 5.66
CA VAL A 45 10.47 0.23 6.12
C VAL A 45 10.89 0.45 7.57
N VAL A 46 11.39 1.64 7.89
CA VAL A 46 11.88 1.97 9.23
C VAL A 46 10.75 2.26 10.21
N ALA A 47 9.70 2.95 9.76
CA ALA A 47 8.62 3.40 10.63
C ALA A 47 7.59 2.29 10.91
N TYR A 48 7.29 1.46 9.91
CA TYR A 48 6.15 0.54 9.96
C TYR A 48 6.51 -0.93 9.74
N GLY A 49 7.76 -1.22 9.37
CA GLY A 49 8.24 -2.59 9.18
C GLY A 49 7.84 -3.21 7.85
N PHE A 50 7.66 -2.39 6.81
CA PHE A 50 7.56 -2.91 5.44
C PHE A 50 8.86 -3.59 5.02
N GLU A 51 8.76 -4.65 4.24
CA GLU A 51 9.90 -5.43 3.74
C GLU A 51 9.98 -5.36 2.22
N GLU A 52 11.20 -5.24 1.70
CA GLU A 52 11.43 -5.30 0.26
C GLU A 52 11.24 -6.73 -0.27
N VAL A 53 10.37 -6.88 -1.28
CA VAL A 53 10.08 -8.15 -1.93
C VAL A 53 10.33 -8.08 -3.43
N TRP A 54 10.70 -9.21 -4.03
CA TRP A 54 10.85 -9.33 -5.47
C TRP A 54 9.52 -9.72 -6.10
N THR A 55 9.02 -8.88 -7.02
CA THR A 55 7.79 -9.14 -7.78
C THR A 55 8.04 -9.82 -9.12
N GLY A 56 9.31 -9.93 -9.52
CA GLY A 56 9.77 -10.60 -10.75
C GLY A 56 10.27 -9.59 -11.80
N GLY A 57 11.08 -10.06 -12.78
CA GLY A 57 11.58 -9.20 -13.86
C GLY A 57 12.39 -7.99 -13.38
N ASP A 58 13.26 -8.19 -12.39
CA ASP A 58 14.03 -7.16 -11.68
C ASP A 58 13.21 -6.11 -10.91
N CYS A 59 11.89 -6.27 -10.88
CA CYS A 59 10.99 -5.38 -10.16
C CYS A 59 10.87 -5.78 -8.69
N ARG A 60 10.68 -4.77 -7.83
CA ARG A 60 10.59 -4.90 -6.38
C ARG A 60 9.39 -4.13 -5.86
N ALA A 61 8.85 -4.54 -4.73
CA ALA A 61 7.79 -3.81 -4.03
C ALA A 61 8.08 -3.80 -2.53
N LEU A 62 7.30 -3.05 -1.76
CA LEU A 62 7.33 -3.12 -0.31
C LEU A 62 6.09 -3.83 0.20
N ASP A 63 6.26 -4.89 0.97
CA ASP A 63 5.18 -5.67 1.55
C ASP A 63 5.12 -5.50 3.06
N LEU A 64 3.90 -5.44 3.59
CA LEU A 64 3.61 -5.55 5.01
C LEU A 64 2.62 -6.71 5.22
N ALA A 65 3.07 -7.74 5.92
CA ALA A 65 2.20 -8.86 6.30
C ALA A 65 1.20 -8.41 7.38
N LEU A 66 -0.08 -8.66 7.14
CA LEU A 66 -1.16 -8.38 8.09
C LEU A 66 -1.46 -9.62 8.96
N PRO A 67 -2.00 -9.45 10.18
CA PRO A 67 -2.32 -10.56 11.09
C PRO A 67 -3.35 -11.56 10.55
N ASP A 68 -4.15 -11.17 9.58
CA ASP A 68 -5.16 -12.01 8.92
C ASP A 68 -4.58 -12.83 7.75
N GLY A 69 -3.26 -12.74 7.50
CA GLY A 69 -2.57 -13.43 6.42
C GLY A 69 -2.66 -12.72 5.06
N CYS A 70 -3.35 -11.57 4.99
CA CYS A 70 -3.26 -10.69 3.83
C CYS A 70 -1.93 -9.92 3.84
N VAL A 71 -1.63 -9.27 2.72
CA VAL A 71 -0.44 -8.42 2.56
C VAL A 71 -0.87 -7.06 2.06
N LEU A 72 -0.32 -5.99 2.63
CA LEU A 72 -0.33 -4.67 2.00
C LEU A 72 0.93 -4.51 1.16
N ARG A 73 0.78 -4.06 -0.07
CA ARG A 73 1.88 -3.85 -1.01
C ARG A 73 1.93 -2.40 -1.46
N LEU A 74 3.14 -1.84 -1.49
CA LEU A 74 3.41 -0.53 -2.06
C LEU A 74 4.22 -0.68 -3.34
N THR A 75 3.76 0.01 -4.38
CA THR A 75 4.40 0.09 -5.68
C THR A 75 4.32 1.50 -6.25
N ASN A 76 5.19 1.85 -7.17
CA ASN A 76 5.10 3.07 -7.96
C ASN A 76 3.79 3.11 -8.79
N GLU A 77 3.55 4.21 -9.49
CA GLU A 77 2.33 4.40 -10.30
C GLU A 77 2.09 3.31 -11.37
N ASP A 78 3.15 2.65 -11.85
CA ASP A 78 3.06 1.57 -12.82
C ASP A 78 2.63 0.22 -12.20
N GLY A 79 2.63 0.11 -10.86
CA GLY A 79 2.34 -1.14 -10.16
C GLY A 79 3.49 -2.15 -10.17
N LEU A 80 4.71 -1.73 -10.50
CA LEU A 80 5.83 -2.64 -10.79
C LEU A 80 6.95 -2.52 -9.77
N CYS A 81 7.38 -1.29 -9.46
CA CYS A 81 8.61 -1.02 -8.72
C CYS A 81 8.33 -0.42 -7.33
N ILE A 82 9.34 -0.35 -6.47
CA ILE A 82 9.26 0.36 -5.19
C ILE A 82 8.99 1.84 -5.52
N PRO A 83 8.05 2.51 -4.81
CA PRO A 83 7.82 3.93 -5.01
C PRO A 83 9.05 4.75 -4.61
N ASP A 84 9.33 5.81 -5.36
CA ASP A 84 10.24 6.84 -4.90
C ASP A 84 9.62 7.51 -3.66
N PRO A 85 10.32 7.56 -2.51
CA PRO A 85 9.81 8.24 -1.32
C PRO A 85 9.45 9.72 -1.55
N ASP A 86 10.11 10.40 -2.49
CA ASP A 86 9.85 11.81 -2.81
C ASP A 86 8.64 12.00 -3.74
N GLU A 87 8.11 10.92 -4.34
CA GLU A 87 6.95 10.93 -5.25
C GLU A 87 5.81 10.02 -4.72
N TRP A 88 5.71 9.88 -3.40
CA TRP A 88 4.76 8.94 -2.79
C TRP A 88 3.30 9.23 -3.15
N GLU A 89 2.93 10.45 -3.54
CA GLU A 89 1.55 10.78 -3.91
C GLU A 89 1.05 9.99 -5.14
N SER A 90 1.94 9.59 -6.05
CA SER A 90 1.60 8.75 -7.20
C SER A 90 1.71 7.24 -6.91
N ALA A 91 2.26 6.88 -5.75
CA ALA A 91 2.41 5.49 -5.34
C ALA A 91 1.05 4.82 -5.12
N ILE A 92 1.02 3.51 -5.35
CA ILE A 92 -0.14 2.66 -5.17
C ILE A 92 0.03 1.88 -3.88
N ILE A 93 -1.04 1.84 -3.07
CA ILE A 93 -1.21 0.87 -2.00
C ILE A 93 -2.25 -0.16 -2.43
N GLY A 94 -1.85 -1.41 -2.42
CA GLY A 94 -2.70 -2.56 -2.71
C GLY A 94 -2.83 -3.49 -1.52
N ARG A 95 -3.94 -4.20 -1.43
CA ARG A 95 -4.12 -5.34 -0.52
C ARG A 95 -4.22 -6.61 -1.33
N LEU A 96 -3.42 -7.59 -0.96
CA LEU A 96 -3.41 -8.92 -1.54
C LEU A 96 -3.92 -9.96 -0.53
N SER A 97 -4.58 -11.00 -1.05
CA SER A 97 -4.94 -12.18 -0.28
C SER A 97 -3.70 -12.99 0.11
N SER A 98 -3.87 -14.00 0.96
CA SER A 98 -2.79 -14.95 1.31
C SER A 98 -2.23 -15.73 0.11
N ASN A 99 -2.96 -15.78 -1.00
CA ASN A 99 -2.50 -16.37 -2.26
C ASN A 99 -1.86 -15.35 -3.21
N HIS A 100 -1.67 -14.10 -2.76
CA HIS A 100 -1.21 -12.97 -3.57
C HIS A 100 -2.17 -12.55 -4.70
N ASP A 101 -3.46 -12.84 -4.55
CA ASP A 101 -4.49 -12.28 -5.43
C ASP A 101 -4.84 -10.86 -4.98
N GLU A 102 -4.94 -9.91 -5.92
CA GLU A 102 -5.33 -8.53 -5.60
C GLU A 102 -6.77 -8.47 -5.11
N ILE A 103 -6.99 -7.78 -3.98
CA ILE A 103 -8.30 -7.58 -3.34
C ILE A 103 -8.80 -6.15 -3.59
N ALA A 104 -7.92 -5.17 -3.41
CA ALA A 104 -8.22 -3.75 -3.60
C ALA A 104 -6.93 -2.96 -3.76
N TRP A 105 -6.98 -1.84 -4.47
CA TRP A 105 -5.86 -0.90 -4.52
C TRP A 105 -6.35 0.54 -4.70
N CYS A 106 -5.51 1.49 -4.29
CA CYS A 106 -5.74 2.93 -4.41
C CYS A 106 -4.40 3.67 -4.56
N VAL A 107 -4.46 4.86 -5.15
CA VAL A 107 -3.31 5.78 -5.23
C VAL A 107 -3.20 6.55 -3.90
N LEU A 108 -2.01 6.66 -3.34
CA LEU A 108 -1.79 7.29 -2.02
C LEU A 108 -2.18 8.77 -2.00
N GLY A 109 -2.02 9.50 -3.10
CA GLY A 109 -2.49 10.88 -3.22
C GLY A 109 -4.02 11.04 -3.17
N GLU A 110 -4.78 9.96 -3.36
CA GLU A 110 -6.24 9.94 -3.23
C GLU A 110 -6.71 9.53 -1.80
N VAL A 111 -5.77 9.16 -0.93
CA VAL A 111 -6.07 8.79 0.46
C VAL A 111 -6.49 10.05 1.23
N PRO A 112 -7.70 10.07 1.83
CA PRO A 112 -8.12 11.21 2.60
C PRO A 112 -7.21 11.38 3.82
N PRO A 113 -6.74 12.60 4.11
CA PRO A 113 -5.91 12.85 5.28
C PRO A 113 -6.67 12.41 6.52
N THR A 114 -5.96 11.80 7.48
CA THR A 114 -6.51 11.52 8.81
C THR A 114 -6.93 12.86 9.42
N THR A 115 -8.23 13.15 9.38
CA THR A 115 -8.80 14.35 10.00
C THR A 115 -8.58 14.24 11.50
N GLY A 116 -7.52 14.89 11.98
CA GLY A 116 -7.31 15.14 13.40
C GLY A 116 -8.53 15.89 13.93
N ARG A 117 -9.25 15.24 14.85
CA ARG A 117 -10.19 15.91 15.73
C ARG A 117 -9.45 16.74 16.77
#